data_AF-A0A6C0BCR4-F1
#
_entry.id   AF-A0A6C0BCR4-F1
#
_cell.length_a   1.000
_cell.length_b   1.000
_cell.length_c   1.000
_cell.angle_alpha   90.00
_cell.angle_beta   90.00
_cell.angle_gamma   90.00
#
_symmetry.space_group_name_H-M   'P 1'
#
loop_
_entity.id
_entity.type
_entity.pdbx_description
1 polymer ?
#
loop_
_entity_poly.entity_id
_entity_poly.type
_entity_poly.pdbx_seq_one_letter_code
_entity_poly.pdbx_strand_id
1 'polypeptide(L)'
;METCNALMEQGEKKGQRCWRPISENGFCGKHQKQALLTIAKNDNKKKCSTHRCLSLLDEGSVEIYCAACIEKKEEKKKKATICIAIIQQHDNKGKQCDKIASSGKYCGKHSERNILLERAAEEGIRICDDGKRSCKNETKDEKLKCEECLEKIRSADQKEYQMRQLTPDMCLGCGKIMIEITEGFRNDIVKRCKECYVKLRETEEKRERAERDYNKEKKANIITHFDEYIRSATRKNLFFDLNLEQFNTLVNSHCHYCDEYDELKVIGIDRIDSERGYIINNVVPSCSTCNFMKSDLERDDFLNHICKIYLHSFTNEIKDGSATEEKGSYIRPRKILELYKNKKIVEYIQLCKKDQRSILFIEKMEKLLNPSLRESDCLSIIKTALRSDANSIVLTNKNERQRIPRKELFEYLENNKPNEFIKVYESVHGIVEGFDKDVKELAVCWNKCEKDIEFNKLLIKYQNKRKNQ
;
A
#
# COMPACT_ATOMS: atom_id res chain seq x y z
N MET A 1 -48.03 43.73 -33.90
CA MET A 1 -48.42 43.10 -32.62
C MET A 1 -48.31 44.14 -31.54
N GLU A 2 -49.36 44.34 -30.75
CA GLU A 2 -49.32 45.27 -29.63
C GLU A 2 -48.31 44.78 -28.57
N THR A 3 -47.53 45.72 -28.03
CA THR A 3 -46.48 45.46 -27.05
C THR A 3 -46.91 45.92 -25.65
N CYS A 4 -46.33 45.30 -24.63
CA CYS A 4 -46.69 45.51 -23.24
C CYS A 4 -46.63 47.00 -22.80
N ASN A 5 -47.67 47.45 -22.09
CA ASN A 5 -47.81 48.83 -21.62
C ASN A 5 -46.83 49.24 -20.49
N ALA A 6 -46.04 48.32 -19.93
CA ALA A 6 -45.07 48.65 -18.88
C ALA A 6 -43.80 49.31 -19.45
N LEU A 7 -43.29 50.29 -18.72
CA LEU A 7 -41.96 50.85 -18.91
C LEU A 7 -40.94 49.99 -18.15
N MET A 8 -39.79 49.73 -18.77
CA MET A 8 -38.70 48.98 -18.14
C MET A 8 -38.07 49.82 -17.01
N GLU A 9 -37.97 49.26 -15.80
CA GLU A 9 -37.48 49.97 -14.61
C GLU A 9 -35.96 49.83 -14.37
N GLN A 10 -35.32 48.84 -15.01
CA GLN A 10 -33.89 48.50 -14.83
C GLN A 10 -33.25 48.04 -16.15
N GLY A 11 -31.91 48.17 -16.25
CA GLY A 11 -31.12 47.79 -17.43
C GLY A 11 -31.00 48.88 -18.50
N GLU A 12 -30.32 48.57 -19.61
CA GLU A 12 -30.01 49.52 -20.69
C GLU A 12 -31.25 50.13 -21.38
N LYS A 13 -32.38 49.42 -21.35
CA LYS A 13 -33.66 49.89 -21.91
C LYS A 13 -34.56 50.58 -20.89
N LYS A 14 -34.02 51.01 -19.74
CA LYS A 14 -34.78 51.70 -18.69
C LYS A 14 -35.52 52.92 -19.26
N GLY A 15 -36.80 53.05 -18.94
CA GLY A 15 -37.67 54.12 -19.44
C GLY A 15 -38.32 53.85 -20.80
N GLN A 16 -37.93 52.79 -21.52
CA GLN A 16 -38.60 52.38 -22.76
C GLN A 16 -39.73 51.38 -22.48
N ARG A 17 -40.71 51.30 -23.39
CA ARG A 17 -41.79 50.29 -23.34
C ARG A 17 -41.23 48.87 -23.47
N CYS A 18 -41.80 47.94 -22.71
CA CYS A 18 -41.43 46.54 -22.77
C CYS A 18 -41.73 45.93 -24.15
N TRP A 19 -40.74 45.29 -24.76
CA TRP A 19 -40.85 44.70 -26.11
C TRP A 19 -41.62 43.38 -26.15
N ARG A 20 -42.05 42.83 -25.00
CA ARG A 20 -42.76 41.55 -24.95
C ARG A 20 -44.21 41.73 -25.43
N PRO A 21 -44.78 40.72 -26.12
CA PRO A 21 -46.18 40.75 -26.53
C PRO A 21 -47.09 40.80 -25.30
N ILE A 22 -48.27 41.42 -25.49
CA ILE A 22 -49.32 41.47 -24.47
C ILE A 22 -49.80 40.04 -24.17
N SER A 23 -50.02 39.75 -22.90
CA SER A 23 -50.61 38.50 -22.43
C SER A 23 -52.03 38.76 -21.95
N GLU A 24 -52.18 39.60 -20.93
CA GLU A 24 -53.47 39.93 -20.29
C GLU A 24 -53.43 41.39 -19.80
N ASN A 25 -54.59 42.05 -19.73
CA ASN A 25 -54.76 43.41 -19.18
C ASN A 25 -53.85 44.49 -19.82
N GLY A 26 -53.39 44.28 -21.05
CA GLY A 26 -52.46 45.21 -21.73
C GLY A 26 -50.98 45.07 -21.30
N PHE A 27 -50.63 44.05 -20.51
CA PHE A 27 -49.26 43.80 -20.05
C PHE A 27 -48.78 42.38 -20.42
N CYS A 28 -47.47 42.16 -20.50
CA CYS A 28 -46.91 40.82 -20.68
C CYS A 28 -46.92 40.04 -19.36
N GLY A 29 -46.72 38.72 -19.41
CA GLY A 29 -46.73 37.86 -18.21
C GLY A 29 -45.77 38.30 -17.09
N LYS A 30 -44.65 38.95 -17.43
CA LYS A 30 -43.70 39.48 -16.42
C LYS A 30 -44.14 40.81 -15.78
N HIS A 31 -45.06 41.54 -16.41
CA HIS A 31 -45.55 42.84 -15.96
C HIS A 31 -47.01 42.82 -15.49
N GLN A 32 -47.59 41.65 -15.23
CA GLN A 32 -48.92 41.52 -14.65
C GLN A 32 -49.04 42.20 -13.27
N LYS A 33 -47.93 42.31 -12.53
CA LYS A 33 -47.89 43.12 -11.29
C LYS A 33 -48.18 44.61 -11.56
N GLN A 34 -47.69 45.15 -12.67
CA GLN A 34 -47.93 46.54 -13.06
C GLN A 34 -49.39 46.72 -13.51
N ALA A 35 -49.92 45.73 -14.25
CA ALA A 35 -51.33 45.69 -14.65
C ALA A 35 -52.27 45.81 -13.44
N LEU A 36 -52.03 45.01 -12.41
CA LEU A 36 -52.81 45.04 -11.17
C LEU A 36 -52.70 46.37 -10.42
N LEU A 37 -51.53 47.03 -10.46
CA LEU A 37 -51.36 48.36 -9.85
C LEU A 37 -52.12 49.44 -10.63
N THR A 38 -52.18 49.33 -11.96
CA THR A 38 -52.98 50.23 -12.81
C THR A 38 -54.47 50.03 -12.58
N ILE A 39 -54.94 48.78 -12.53
CA ILE A 39 -56.35 48.45 -12.25
C ILE A 39 -56.73 48.93 -10.84
N ALA A 40 -55.89 48.67 -9.84
CA ALA A 40 -56.15 49.10 -8.47
C ALA A 40 -56.33 50.63 -8.37
N LYS A 41 -55.45 51.40 -9.02
CA LYS A 41 -55.56 52.87 -9.06
C LYS A 41 -56.85 53.36 -9.73
N ASN A 42 -57.29 52.70 -10.80
CA ASN A 42 -58.53 53.06 -11.48
C ASN A 42 -59.77 52.77 -10.61
N ASP A 43 -59.70 51.77 -9.73
CA ASP A 43 -60.79 51.33 -8.86
C ASP A 43 -60.74 51.97 -7.45
N ASN A 44 -59.94 53.01 -7.21
CA ASN A 44 -59.66 53.60 -5.88
C ASN A 44 -59.25 52.54 -4.84
N LYS A 45 -58.39 51.61 -5.25
CA LYS A 45 -57.85 50.52 -4.45
C LYS A 45 -56.33 50.55 -4.43
N LYS A 46 -55.75 50.05 -3.36
CA LYS A 46 -54.31 49.84 -3.21
C LYS A 46 -53.98 48.37 -3.03
N LYS A 47 -52.76 47.98 -3.40
CA LYS A 47 -52.30 46.60 -3.28
C LYS A 47 -51.82 46.29 -1.85
N CYS A 48 -52.13 45.09 -1.35
CA CYS A 48 -51.52 44.56 -0.14
C CYS A 48 -49.98 44.60 -0.22
N SER A 49 -49.34 45.14 0.82
CA SER A 49 -47.89 45.35 0.88
C SER A 49 -47.07 44.04 1.00
N THR A 50 -47.73 42.91 1.28
CA THR A 50 -47.05 41.60 1.34
C THR A 50 -46.49 41.18 -0.03
N HIS A 51 -45.20 40.83 -0.07
CA HIS A 51 -44.52 40.39 -1.28
C HIS A 51 -45.25 39.22 -1.95
N ARG A 52 -45.54 39.34 -3.26
CA ARG A 52 -46.32 38.41 -4.10
C ARG A 52 -47.81 38.26 -3.75
N CYS A 53 -48.34 38.92 -2.72
CA CYS A 53 -49.79 38.98 -2.53
C CYS A 53 -50.43 39.85 -3.63
N LEU A 54 -51.57 39.45 -4.18
CA LEU A 54 -52.28 40.19 -5.23
C LEU A 54 -53.60 40.82 -4.74
N SER A 55 -53.95 40.64 -3.46
CA SER A 55 -55.16 41.23 -2.87
C SER A 55 -55.14 42.76 -2.95
N LEU A 56 -56.29 43.33 -3.29
CA LEU A 56 -56.55 44.77 -3.31
C LEU A 56 -57.30 45.16 -2.03
N LEU A 57 -56.98 46.34 -1.51
CA LEU A 57 -57.56 46.99 -0.33
C LEU A 57 -58.14 48.32 -0.80
N ASP A 58 -59.14 48.85 -0.12
CA ASP A 58 -59.65 50.19 -0.45
C ASP A 58 -58.57 51.24 -0.17
N GLU A 59 -58.45 52.27 -1.02
CA GLU A 59 -57.36 53.24 -0.93
C GLU A 59 -57.35 53.98 0.43
N GLY A 60 -58.55 54.22 0.99
CA GLY A 60 -58.77 54.80 2.32
C GLY A 60 -58.60 53.84 3.51
N SER A 61 -58.29 52.55 3.30
CA SER A 61 -58.11 51.61 4.43
C SER A 61 -56.92 52.03 5.30
N VAL A 62 -57.07 51.98 6.62
CA VAL A 62 -55.93 52.20 7.55
C VAL A 62 -54.89 51.08 7.39
N GLU A 63 -55.36 49.86 7.14
CA GLU A 63 -54.51 48.68 6.98
C GLU A 63 -53.77 48.66 5.64
N ILE A 64 -52.51 48.22 5.69
CA ILE A 64 -51.63 48.06 4.51
C ILE A 64 -51.49 46.60 4.06
N TYR A 65 -52.09 45.66 4.82
CA TYR A 65 -52.10 44.23 4.54
C TYR A 65 -53.54 43.72 4.49
N CYS A 66 -53.83 42.71 3.65
CA CYS A 66 -55.14 42.05 3.67
C CYS A 66 -55.29 41.13 4.89
N ALA A 67 -56.54 40.86 5.30
CA ALA A 67 -56.85 40.04 6.48
C ALA A 67 -56.09 38.70 6.50
N ALA A 68 -56.06 37.97 5.38
CA ALA A 68 -55.31 36.71 5.27
C ALA A 68 -53.79 36.88 5.43
N CYS A 69 -53.22 38.03 5.07
CA CYS A 69 -51.80 38.33 5.31
C CYS A 69 -51.53 38.75 6.75
N ILE A 70 -52.48 39.43 7.40
CA ILE A 70 -52.40 39.80 8.82
C ILE A 70 -52.41 38.53 9.66
N GLU A 71 -53.39 37.64 9.44
CA GLU A 71 -53.52 36.37 10.13
C GLU A 71 -52.24 35.51 9.99
N LYS A 72 -51.70 35.35 8.78
CA LYS A 72 -50.43 34.64 8.55
C LYS A 72 -49.24 35.27 9.27
N LYS A 73 -49.22 36.59 9.46
CA LYS A 73 -48.17 37.28 10.21
C LYS A 73 -48.34 37.10 11.72
N GLU A 74 -49.57 37.09 12.22
CA GLU A 74 -49.88 36.81 13.62
C GLU A 74 -49.55 35.36 13.99
N GLU A 75 -49.88 34.39 13.14
CA GLU A 75 -49.48 32.99 13.34
C GLU A 75 -47.96 32.82 13.39
N LYS A 76 -47.21 33.54 12.52
CA LYS A 76 -45.75 33.56 12.57
C LYS A 76 -45.21 34.18 13.84
N LYS A 77 -45.84 35.25 14.36
CA LYS A 77 -45.48 35.84 15.66
C LYS A 77 -45.70 34.86 16.81
N LYS A 78 -46.79 34.10 16.81
CA LYS A 78 -47.08 33.07 17.84
C LYS A 78 -46.03 31.95 17.89
N LYS A 79 -45.40 31.62 16.76
CA LYS A 79 -44.34 30.58 16.64
C LYS A 79 -42.92 31.12 16.80
N ALA A 80 -42.77 32.43 16.96
CA ALA A 80 -41.47 33.07 17.01
C ALA A 80 -40.85 32.91 18.41
N THR A 81 -39.62 32.43 18.47
CA THR A 81 -38.86 32.24 19.71
C THR A 81 -37.59 33.07 19.69
N ILE A 82 -36.95 33.26 20.85
CA ILE A 82 -35.63 33.90 20.91
C ILE A 82 -34.58 32.88 20.45
N CYS A 83 -33.65 33.32 19.60
CA CYS A 83 -32.56 32.49 19.14
C CYS A 83 -31.71 32.00 20.31
N ILE A 84 -31.48 30.69 20.40
CA ILE A 84 -30.70 30.09 21.50
C ILE A 84 -29.19 30.06 21.25
N ALA A 85 -28.73 30.47 20.07
CA ALA A 85 -27.29 30.46 19.74
C ALA A 85 -26.47 31.41 20.61
N ILE A 86 -25.31 30.94 21.06
CA ILE A 86 -24.29 31.75 21.76
C ILE A 86 -23.37 32.43 20.74
N ILE A 87 -23.20 33.74 20.88
CA ILE A 87 -22.35 34.55 20.01
C ILE A 87 -20.88 34.15 20.21
N GLN A 88 -20.17 33.89 19.10
CA GLN A 88 -18.80 33.34 19.12
C GLN A 88 -17.71 34.39 18.86
N GLN A 89 -18.09 35.61 18.46
CA GLN A 89 -17.17 36.66 17.98
C GLN A 89 -17.58 38.04 18.52
N HIS A 90 -16.64 38.99 18.49
CA HIS A 90 -16.82 40.39 18.95
C HIS A 90 -17.08 40.54 20.46
N ASP A 91 -17.39 41.76 20.89
CA ASP A 91 -17.55 42.16 22.30
C ASP A 91 -18.70 41.45 23.02
N ASN A 92 -19.65 40.89 22.27
CA ASN A 92 -20.77 40.11 22.80
C ASN A 92 -20.50 38.59 22.82
N LYS A 93 -19.26 38.15 22.59
CA LYS A 93 -18.88 36.73 22.67
C LYS A 93 -19.29 36.14 24.02
N GLY A 94 -19.95 34.98 23.97
CA GLY A 94 -20.48 34.28 25.15
C GLY A 94 -21.91 34.65 25.54
N LYS A 95 -22.50 35.71 24.97
CA LYS A 95 -23.90 36.07 25.21
C LYS A 95 -24.85 35.35 24.25
N GLN A 96 -26.09 35.13 24.68
CA GLN A 96 -27.16 34.61 23.82
C GLN A 96 -27.55 35.65 22.75
N CYS A 97 -27.84 35.17 21.55
CA CYS A 97 -28.34 36.00 20.47
C CYS A 97 -29.72 36.60 20.82
N ASP A 98 -29.84 37.91 20.67
CA ASP A 98 -31.04 38.71 20.90
C ASP A 98 -32.07 38.65 19.76
N LYS A 99 -31.75 37.95 18.66
CA LYS A 99 -32.59 37.91 17.46
C LYS A 99 -33.70 36.88 17.57
N ILE A 100 -34.83 37.20 16.96
CA ILE A 100 -35.99 36.31 16.87
C ILE A 100 -35.74 35.22 15.81
N ALA A 101 -36.03 33.98 16.17
CA ALA A 101 -36.15 32.84 15.28
C ALA A 101 -37.59 32.79 14.74
N SER A 102 -37.76 33.07 13.43
CA SER A 102 -39.08 33.06 12.79
C SER A 102 -39.68 31.65 12.65
N SER A 103 -38.84 30.62 12.73
CA SER A 103 -39.21 29.21 12.73
C SER A 103 -38.07 28.39 13.34
N GLY A 104 -38.35 27.61 14.39
CA GLY A 104 -37.37 26.75 15.05
C GLY A 104 -36.56 27.44 16.15
N LYS A 105 -35.38 26.89 16.48
CA LYS A 105 -34.55 27.32 17.64
C LYS A 105 -33.60 28.49 17.34
N TYR A 106 -33.30 28.76 16.08
CA TYR A 106 -32.23 29.67 15.66
C TYR A 106 -32.72 30.75 14.70
N CYS A 107 -32.17 31.95 14.79
CA CYS A 107 -32.46 33.01 13.82
C CYS A 107 -31.84 32.69 12.44
N GLY A 108 -32.25 33.39 11.38
CA GLY A 108 -31.79 33.12 10.01
C GLY A 108 -30.27 33.00 9.86
N LYS A 109 -29.50 33.84 10.57
CA LYS A 109 -28.02 33.80 10.55
C LYS A 109 -27.41 32.60 11.29
N HIS A 110 -28.13 32.03 12.25
CA HIS A 110 -27.66 30.95 13.11
C HIS A 110 -28.31 29.60 12.77
N SER A 111 -29.30 29.57 11.88
CA SER A 111 -30.05 28.36 11.54
C SER A 111 -29.19 27.28 10.89
N GLU A 112 -28.65 27.54 9.71
CA GLU A 112 -27.96 26.55 8.89
C GLU A 112 -26.80 25.86 9.62
N ARG A 113 -25.88 26.64 10.22
CA ARG A 113 -24.72 26.08 10.92
C ARG A 113 -25.10 25.32 12.18
N ASN A 114 -25.99 25.85 13.03
CA ASN A 114 -26.29 25.16 14.29
C ASN A 114 -27.16 23.93 14.07
N ILE A 115 -28.08 23.94 13.10
CA ILE A 115 -28.85 22.73 12.73
C ILE A 115 -27.89 21.64 12.22
N LEU A 116 -26.89 22.01 11.42
CA LEU A 116 -25.86 21.07 10.96
C LEU A 116 -25.06 20.49 12.14
N LEU A 117 -24.68 21.31 13.11
CA LEU A 117 -23.93 20.87 14.29
C LEU A 117 -24.77 20.00 15.23
N GLU A 118 -26.06 20.32 15.42
CA GLU A 118 -26.98 19.48 16.20
C GLU A 118 -27.09 18.08 15.57
N ARG A 119 -27.32 18.00 14.25
CA ARG A 119 -27.39 16.70 13.53
C ARG A 119 -26.09 15.92 13.63
N ALA A 120 -24.96 16.58 13.42
CA ALA A 120 -23.66 15.94 13.51
C ALA A 120 -23.40 15.39 14.93
N ALA A 121 -23.82 16.13 15.98
CA ALA A 121 -23.72 15.66 17.36
C ALA A 121 -24.62 14.45 17.64
N GLU A 122 -25.84 14.42 17.09
CA GLU A 122 -26.76 13.27 17.18
C GLU A 122 -26.18 12.02 16.51
N GLU A 123 -25.45 12.18 15.40
CA GLU A 123 -24.79 11.11 14.66
C GLU A 123 -23.41 10.73 15.23
N GLY A 124 -22.92 11.46 16.24
CA GLY A 124 -21.58 11.25 16.80
C GLY A 124 -20.44 11.65 15.86
N ILE A 125 -20.72 12.53 14.90
CA ILE A 125 -19.80 12.95 13.83
C ILE A 125 -19.36 14.40 14.06
N ARG A 126 -18.11 14.71 13.71
CA ARG A 126 -17.61 16.09 13.69
C ARG A 126 -17.54 16.62 12.27
N ILE A 127 -18.06 17.83 12.05
CA ILE A 127 -17.99 18.52 10.76
C ILE A 127 -16.75 19.40 10.68
N CYS A 128 -16.14 19.45 9.49
CA CYS A 128 -14.96 20.25 9.20
C CYS A 128 -15.12 21.72 9.62
N ASP A 129 -14.13 22.22 10.37
CA ASP A 129 -14.05 23.56 10.94
C ASP A 129 -15.30 23.95 11.75
N ASP A 130 -15.96 22.96 12.36
CA ASP A 130 -17.26 23.09 13.04
C ASP A 130 -18.31 23.83 12.19
N GLY A 131 -18.30 23.58 10.87
CA GLY A 131 -19.19 24.18 9.89
C GLY A 131 -19.05 25.69 9.73
N LYS A 132 -17.95 26.30 10.23
CA LYS A 132 -17.68 27.75 10.11
C LYS A 132 -17.40 28.18 8.68
N ARG A 133 -16.84 27.28 7.87
CA ARG A 133 -16.56 27.50 6.45
C ARG A 133 -17.59 26.80 5.57
N SER A 134 -17.42 26.97 4.25
CA SER A 134 -18.27 26.34 3.24
C SER A 134 -18.17 24.81 3.24
N CYS A 135 -17.00 24.24 3.57
CA CYS A 135 -16.83 22.80 3.64
C CYS A 135 -17.69 22.20 4.75
N LYS A 136 -18.53 21.22 4.39
CA LYS A 136 -19.43 20.50 5.30
C LYS A 136 -19.06 19.02 5.46
N ASN A 137 -17.86 18.63 5.01
CA ASN A 137 -17.41 17.25 5.09
C ASN A 137 -17.19 16.84 6.55
N GLU A 138 -17.36 15.55 6.80
CA GLU A 138 -17.08 14.90 8.08
C GLU A 138 -15.58 14.80 8.32
N THR A 139 -15.18 14.79 9.59
CA THR A 139 -13.80 14.59 10.02
C THR A 139 -13.63 13.22 10.66
N LYS A 140 -12.40 12.70 10.62
CA LYS A 140 -12.00 11.44 11.24
C LYS A 140 -11.05 11.71 12.40
N ASP A 141 -10.99 10.80 13.37
CA ASP A 141 -10.04 10.83 14.49
C ASP A 141 -10.09 12.14 15.31
N GLU A 142 -11.29 12.65 15.56
CA GLU A 142 -11.54 13.91 16.31
C GLU A 142 -10.92 15.18 15.70
N LYS A 143 -10.33 15.09 14.50
CA LYS A 143 -9.66 16.22 13.82
C LYS A 143 -10.62 17.37 13.57
N LEU A 144 -10.12 18.60 13.64
CA LEU A 144 -10.91 19.81 13.35
C LEU A 144 -11.25 19.95 11.86
N LYS A 145 -10.41 19.43 10.95
CA LYS A 145 -10.57 19.57 9.49
C LYS A 145 -10.65 18.20 8.83
N CYS A 146 -11.41 18.10 7.73
CA CYS A 146 -11.45 16.89 6.91
C CYS A 146 -10.14 16.69 6.14
N GLU A 147 -9.88 15.48 5.67
CA GLU A 147 -8.62 15.14 4.99
C GLU A 147 -8.40 15.97 3.71
N GLU A 148 -9.46 16.24 2.95
CA GLU A 148 -9.36 17.09 1.75
C GLU A 148 -8.95 18.54 2.07
N CYS A 149 -9.51 19.11 3.14
CA CYS A 149 -9.13 20.45 3.57
C CYS A 149 -7.72 20.49 4.16
N LEU A 150 -7.32 19.43 4.87
CA LEU A 150 -5.96 19.29 5.37
C LEU A 150 -4.96 19.19 4.21
N GLU A 151 -5.26 18.39 3.19
CA GLU A 151 -4.38 18.21 2.03
C GLU A 151 -4.20 19.51 1.25
N LYS A 152 -5.28 20.27 1.03
CA LYS A 152 -5.21 21.60 0.42
C LYS A 152 -4.31 22.56 1.20
N ILE A 153 -4.41 22.55 2.54
CA ILE A 153 -3.56 23.37 3.41
C ILE A 153 -2.10 22.90 3.32
N ARG A 154 -1.84 21.60 3.46
CA ARG A 154 -0.49 21.01 3.36
C ARG A 154 0.18 21.34 2.04
N SER A 155 -0.55 21.23 0.93
CA SER A 155 -0.03 21.56 -0.41
C SER A 155 0.31 23.05 -0.54
N ALA A 156 -0.54 23.94 0.00
CA ALA A 156 -0.25 25.37 0.02
C ALA A 156 0.96 25.70 0.90
N ASP A 157 1.01 25.18 2.12
CA ASP A 157 2.11 25.34 3.06
C ASP A 157 3.43 24.80 2.49
N GLN A 158 3.40 23.67 1.77
CA GLN A 158 4.57 23.08 1.13
C GLN A 158 5.12 23.99 0.03
N LYS A 159 4.26 24.55 -0.83
CA LYS A 159 4.68 25.51 -1.87
C LYS A 159 5.29 26.76 -1.25
N GLU A 160 4.67 27.29 -0.20
CA GLU A 160 5.20 28.46 0.50
C GLU A 160 6.55 28.15 1.15
N TYR A 161 6.67 26.99 1.79
CA TYR A 161 7.92 26.53 2.39
C TYR A 161 9.04 26.36 1.36
N GLN A 162 8.76 25.77 0.19
CA GLN A 162 9.72 25.67 -0.92
C GLN A 162 10.18 27.04 -1.41
N MET A 163 9.26 28.00 -1.54
CA MET A 163 9.64 29.38 -1.89
C MET A 163 10.56 29.99 -0.83
N ARG A 164 10.22 29.86 0.46
CA ARG A 164 11.06 30.34 1.57
C ARG A 164 12.45 29.68 1.58
N GLN A 165 12.56 28.41 1.19
CA GLN A 165 13.85 27.72 1.05
C GLN A 165 14.72 28.31 -0.06
N LEU A 166 14.11 28.71 -1.18
CA LEU A 166 14.84 29.28 -2.33
C LEU A 166 15.19 30.75 -2.14
N THR A 167 14.39 31.53 -1.42
CA THR A 167 14.64 32.95 -1.20
C THR A 167 15.76 33.16 -0.15
N PRO A 168 16.87 33.83 -0.49
CA PRO A 168 17.91 34.19 0.48
C PRO A 168 17.32 35.03 1.62
N ASP A 169 17.90 34.89 2.82
CA ASP A 169 17.54 35.69 4.01
C ASP A 169 16.09 35.61 4.47
N MET A 170 15.28 34.69 3.96
CA MET A 170 13.90 34.48 4.43
C MET A 170 13.83 33.43 5.54
N CYS A 171 13.20 33.78 6.66
CA CYS A 171 13.00 32.85 7.78
C CYS A 171 12.03 31.73 7.40
N LEU A 172 12.43 30.47 7.56
CA LEU A 172 11.58 29.31 7.28
C LEU A 172 10.36 29.23 8.21
N GLY A 173 10.45 29.77 9.43
CA GLY A 173 9.37 29.74 10.41
C GLY A 173 8.26 30.74 10.10
N CYS A 174 8.59 32.04 10.06
CA CYS A 174 7.61 33.12 9.94
C CYS A 174 7.52 33.75 8.55
N GLY A 175 8.40 33.39 7.60
CA GLY A 175 8.42 33.98 6.25
C GLY A 175 8.94 35.41 6.18
N LYS A 176 9.36 36.02 7.30
CA LYS A 176 9.93 37.37 7.32
C LYS A 176 11.40 37.34 6.90
N ILE A 177 11.87 38.46 6.36
CA ILE A 177 13.30 38.70 6.10
C ILE A 177 14.05 38.67 7.44
N MET A 178 15.15 37.92 7.48
CA MET A 178 16.07 37.80 8.61
C MET A 178 17.01 38.99 8.57
N ILE A 179 17.02 39.76 9.66
CA ILE A 179 17.91 40.91 9.83
C ILE A 179 19.25 40.47 10.44
N GLU A 180 19.19 39.46 11.32
CA GLU A 180 20.35 38.91 12.01
C GLU A 180 20.47 37.41 11.69
N ILE A 181 21.72 36.96 11.53
CA ILE A 181 22.05 35.54 11.41
C ILE A 181 21.76 34.88 12.76
N THR A 182 21.09 33.74 12.73
CA THR A 182 20.87 32.92 13.91
C THR A 182 21.78 31.70 13.85
N GLU A 183 22.52 31.45 14.92
CA GLU A 183 23.41 30.29 15.06
C GLU A 183 22.72 29.16 15.82
N GLY A 184 22.88 27.95 15.29
CA GLY A 184 22.39 26.71 15.85
C GLY A 184 23.25 26.19 16.99
N PHE A 185 22.88 25.04 17.56
CA PHE A 185 23.62 24.41 18.66
C PHE A 185 25.05 24.00 18.27
N ARG A 186 25.31 23.75 16.98
CA ARG A 186 26.65 23.37 16.47
C ARG A 186 27.34 24.54 15.75
N ASN A 187 26.96 25.78 16.06
CA ASN A 187 27.39 26.99 15.37
C ASN A 187 27.09 26.98 13.85
N ASP A 188 26.09 26.20 13.44
CA ASP A 188 25.57 26.17 12.08
C ASP A 188 24.61 27.35 11.84
N ILE A 189 24.69 27.99 10.69
CA ILE A 189 23.76 29.07 10.34
C ILE A 189 22.38 28.47 10.09
N VAL A 190 21.40 28.81 10.94
CA VAL A 190 20.02 28.35 10.77
C VAL A 190 19.20 29.36 10.00
N LYS A 191 18.43 28.89 9.02
CA LYS A 191 17.54 29.72 8.19
C LYS A 191 16.24 30.09 8.91
N ARG A 192 16.36 30.56 10.16
CA ARG A 192 15.24 31.00 11.01
C ARG A 192 15.69 32.21 11.79
N CYS A 193 14.79 33.18 12.00
CA CYS A 193 15.05 34.25 12.94
C CYS A 193 15.12 33.72 14.38
N LYS A 194 15.79 34.47 15.27
CA LYS A 194 16.00 34.13 16.68
C LYS A 194 14.73 33.71 17.40
N GLU A 195 13.64 34.45 17.24
CA GLU A 195 12.34 34.11 17.84
C GLU A 195 11.78 32.77 17.36
N CYS A 196 11.82 32.52 16.05
CA CYS A 196 11.35 31.27 15.47
C CYS A 196 12.23 30.08 15.86
N TYR A 197 13.53 30.31 16.04
CA TYR A 197 14.46 29.29 16.50
C TYR A 197 14.24 28.93 17.97
N VAL A 198 14.04 29.91 18.85
CA VAL A 198 13.72 29.67 20.27
C VAL A 198 12.41 28.89 20.40
N LYS A 199 11.34 29.30 19.71
CA LYS A 199 10.07 28.56 19.71
C LYS A 199 10.21 27.13 19.22
N LEU A 200 11.04 26.91 18.19
CA LEU A 200 11.35 25.57 17.72
C LEU A 200 12.01 24.75 18.83
N ARG A 201 13.04 25.28 19.50
CA ARG A 201 13.71 24.57 20.60
C ARG A 201 12.77 24.22 21.74
N GLU A 202 11.97 25.17 22.21
CA GLU A 202 10.98 24.92 23.27
C GLU A 202 9.98 23.82 22.87
N THR A 203 9.60 23.78 21.58
CA THR A 203 8.73 22.73 21.05
C THR A 203 9.44 21.37 21.04
N GLU A 204 10.69 21.30 20.57
CA GLU A 204 11.49 20.07 20.55
C GLU A 204 11.82 19.55 21.95
N GLU A 205 11.99 20.44 22.93
CA GLU A 205 12.23 20.09 24.34
C GLU A 205 10.99 19.49 25.01
N LYS A 206 9.80 20.00 24.67
CA LYS A 206 8.51 19.51 25.19
C LYS A 206 8.03 18.23 24.52
N ARG A 207 8.59 17.87 23.37
CA ARG A 207 8.26 16.59 22.72
C ARG A 207 8.78 15.46 23.58
N GLU A 208 7.87 14.66 24.12
CA GLU A 208 8.20 13.35 24.65
C GLU A 208 8.90 12.58 23.53
N ARG A 209 10.21 12.34 23.68
CA ARG A 209 10.99 11.51 22.76
C ARG A 209 10.69 10.02 23.00
N ALA A 210 9.43 9.68 23.25
CA ALA A 210 9.00 8.30 23.26
C ALA A 210 9.33 7.72 21.88
N GLU A 211 10.40 6.93 21.84
CA GLU A 211 10.75 5.94 20.81
C GLU A 211 10.53 6.33 19.34
N ARG A 212 10.77 7.60 18.94
CA ARG A 212 10.74 7.95 17.52
C ARG A 212 11.99 7.41 16.83
N ASP A 213 11.91 6.18 16.35
CA ASP A 213 12.96 5.55 15.56
C ASP A 213 12.94 6.11 14.13
N TYR A 214 13.66 7.22 13.95
CA TYR A 214 13.84 7.86 12.65
C TYR A 214 14.34 6.89 11.57
N ASN A 215 15.13 5.88 11.93
CA ASN A 215 15.61 4.89 10.96
C ASN A 215 14.48 3.96 10.53
N LYS A 216 13.61 3.55 11.46
CA LYS A 216 12.42 2.75 11.17
C LYS A 216 11.42 3.50 10.30
N GLU A 217 11.10 4.75 10.65
CA GLU A 217 10.20 5.59 9.85
C GLU A 217 10.74 5.87 8.44
N LYS A 218 12.05 6.11 8.35
CA LYS A 218 12.72 6.37 7.07
C LYS A 218 12.71 5.13 6.16
N LYS A 219 12.93 3.94 6.73
CA LYS A 219 12.81 2.68 6.00
C LYS A 219 11.38 2.43 5.52
N ALA A 220 10.37 2.74 6.35
CA ALA A 220 8.97 2.62 5.96
C ALA A 220 8.56 3.57 4.82
N ASN A 221 9.27 4.69 4.63
CA ASN A 221 9.04 5.58 3.49
C ASN A 221 9.67 5.00 2.21
N ILE A 222 8.85 4.32 1.41
CA ILE A 222 9.31 3.61 0.21
C ILE A 222 10.06 4.49 -0.80
N ILE A 223 9.62 5.74 -0.99
CA ILE A 223 10.24 6.67 -1.95
C ILE A 223 11.64 7.06 -1.47
N THR A 224 11.76 7.41 -0.18
CA THR A 224 13.06 7.76 0.41
C THR A 224 14.00 6.56 0.35
N HIS A 225 13.49 5.35 0.60
CA HIS A 225 14.28 4.13 0.56
C HIS A 225 14.79 3.81 -0.86
N PHE A 226 13.93 3.96 -1.87
CA PHE A 226 14.29 3.80 -3.28
C PHE A 226 15.42 4.76 -3.70
N ASP A 227 15.31 6.04 -3.34
CA ASP A 227 16.33 7.04 -3.64
C ASP A 227 17.70 6.70 -3.00
N GLU A 228 17.72 6.09 -1.82
CA GLU A 228 18.96 5.67 -1.17
C GLU A 228 19.67 4.55 -1.92
N TYR A 229 18.91 3.59 -2.46
CA TYR A 229 19.46 2.54 -3.30
C TYR A 229 20.06 3.12 -4.58
N ILE A 230 19.36 4.05 -5.24
CA ILE A 230 19.90 4.75 -6.42
C ILE A 230 21.20 5.47 -6.06
N ARG A 231 21.19 6.33 -5.02
CA ARG A 231 22.41 7.06 -4.59
C ARG A 231 23.56 6.10 -4.24
N SER A 232 23.25 4.97 -3.60
CA SER A 232 24.27 3.99 -3.26
C SER A 232 24.79 3.23 -4.47
N ALA A 233 23.94 2.89 -5.44
CA ALA A 233 24.35 2.27 -6.69
C ALA A 233 25.24 3.21 -7.50
N THR A 234 24.84 4.47 -7.65
CA THR A 234 25.64 5.51 -8.33
C THR A 234 27.02 5.68 -7.70
N ARG A 235 27.10 5.83 -6.37
CA ARG A 235 28.38 5.97 -5.65
C ARG A 235 29.30 4.75 -5.82
N LYS A 236 28.73 3.55 -6.00
CA LYS A 236 29.46 2.30 -6.22
C LYS A 236 29.66 1.96 -7.70
N ASN A 237 29.28 2.86 -8.63
CA ASN A 237 29.30 2.63 -10.08
C ASN A 237 28.54 1.36 -10.52
N LEU A 238 27.41 1.09 -9.88
CA LEU A 238 26.54 -0.03 -10.21
C LEU A 238 25.36 0.43 -11.06
N PHE A 239 25.07 -0.33 -12.11
CA PHE A 239 23.86 -0.13 -12.91
C PHE A 239 22.61 -0.34 -12.05
N PHE A 240 21.57 0.47 -12.25
CA PHE A 240 20.32 0.40 -11.51
C PHE A 240 19.15 0.53 -12.49
N ASP A 241 18.38 -0.55 -12.64
CA ASP A 241 17.28 -0.70 -13.59
C ASP A 241 16.13 -1.45 -12.90
N LEU A 242 15.67 -0.85 -11.80
CA LEU A 242 14.44 -1.20 -11.11
C LEU A 242 13.55 0.04 -11.12
N ASN A 243 12.28 -0.13 -11.48
CA ASN A 243 11.29 0.92 -11.26
C ASN A 243 10.76 0.88 -9.81
N LEU A 244 10.04 1.92 -9.40
CA LEU A 244 9.54 2.06 -8.02
C LEU A 244 8.58 0.92 -7.63
N GLU A 245 7.77 0.42 -8.56
CA GLU A 245 6.80 -0.66 -8.31
C GLU A 245 7.49 -2.01 -8.08
N GLN A 246 8.48 -2.34 -8.91
CA GLN A 246 9.34 -3.51 -8.75
C GLN A 246 10.09 -3.44 -7.43
N PHE A 247 10.66 -2.29 -7.11
CA PHE A 247 11.35 -2.06 -5.85
C PHE A 247 10.41 -2.25 -4.65
N ASN A 248 9.21 -1.65 -4.69
CA ASN A 248 8.21 -1.78 -3.65
C ASN A 248 7.78 -3.24 -3.42
N THR A 249 7.63 -4.00 -4.51
CA THR A 249 7.31 -5.43 -4.42
C THR A 249 8.42 -6.20 -3.72
N LEU A 250 9.69 -5.94 -4.08
CA LEU A 250 10.85 -6.62 -3.49
C LEU A 250 10.98 -6.33 -1.99
N VAL A 251 10.94 -5.07 -1.57
CA VAL A 251 11.19 -4.72 -0.15
C VAL A 251 10.05 -5.08 0.80
N ASN A 252 8.86 -5.40 0.27
CA ASN A 252 7.72 -5.91 1.04
C ASN A 252 7.51 -7.43 0.89
N SER A 253 8.47 -8.14 0.29
CA SER A 253 8.41 -9.59 0.13
C SER A 253 9.06 -10.35 1.30
N HIS A 254 8.94 -11.68 1.30
CA HIS A 254 9.68 -12.54 2.23
C HIS A 254 11.17 -12.56 1.87
N CYS A 255 12.05 -12.71 2.87
CA CYS A 255 13.47 -12.89 2.62
C CYS A 255 13.73 -14.14 1.77
N HIS A 256 14.46 -14.00 0.66
CA HIS A 256 14.77 -15.12 -0.24
C HIS A 256 15.58 -16.26 0.41
N TYR A 257 16.35 -15.94 1.46
CA TYR A 257 17.30 -16.88 2.08
C TYR A 257 16.75 -17.60 3.31
N CYS A 258 15.98 -16.90 4.15
CA CYS A 258 15.46 -17.46 5.41
C CYS A 258 13.94 -17.41 5.55
N ASP A 259 13.24 -16.87 4.54
CA ASP A 259 11.78 -16.72 4.51
C ASP A 259 11.19 -15.83 5.61
N GLU A 260 12.03 -15.04 6.30
CA GLU A 260 11.57 -14.04 7.29
C GLU A 260 10.69 -12.98 6.63
N TYR A 261 9.53 -12.71 7.25
CA TYR A 261 8.55 -11.73 6.82
C TYR A 261 7.87 -11.04 8.02
N ASP A 262 7.66 -9.74 7.90
CA ASP A 262 6.96 -8.91 8.88
C ASP A 262 6.19 -7.82 8.12
N GLU A 263 4.86 -7.86 8.18
CA GLU A 263 3.96 -6.89 7.51
C GLU A 263 4.29 -5.43 7.86
N LEU A 264 4.82 -5.18 9.06
CA LEU A 264 5.11 -3.83 9.54
C LEU A 264 6.53 -3.36 9.21
N LYS A 265 7.33 -4.18 8.52
CA LYS A 265 8.72 -3.87 8.18
C LYS A 265 9.03 -4.15 6.73
N VAL A 266 9.78 -3.22 6.14
CA VAL A 266 10.43 -3.47 4.85
C VAL A 266 11.79 -4.12 5.06
N ILE A 267 12.17 -5.00 4.15
CA ILE A 267 13.49 -5.63 4.08
C ILE A 267 14.36 -4.99 3.01
N GLY A 268 15.62 -5.41 2.91
CA GLY A 268 16.54 -4.93 1.89
C GLY A 268 16.46 -5.73 0.59
N ILE A 269 17.29 -5.32 -0.36
CA ILE A 269 17.52 -6.02 -1.62
C ILE A 269 18.98 -6.47 -1.65
N ASP A 270 19.19 -7.76 -1.86
CA ASP A 270 20.51 -8.33 -2.10
C ASP A 270 20.73 -8.59 -3.60
N ARG A 271 21.99 -8.48 -4.03
CA ARG A 271 22.40 -8.79 -5.39
C ARG A 271 22.94 -10.21 -5.42
N ILE A 272 22.32 -11.06 -6.24
CA ILE A 272 22.71 -12.47 -6.38
C ILE A 272 24.19 -12.55 -6.77
N ASP A 273 24.52 -11.86 -7.86
CA ASP A 273 25.89 -11.56 -8.28
C ASP A 273 26.24 -10.11 -7.90
N SER A 274 27.26 -9.98 -7.04
CA SER A 274 27.69 -8.69 -6.49
C SER A 274 28.52 -7.85 -7.46
N GLU A 275 28.99 -8.42 -8.57
CA GLU A 275 29.65 -7.67 -9.65
C GLU A 275 28.63 -6.97 -10.57
N ARG A 276 27.39 -7.47 -10.59
CA ARG A 276 26.31 -6.93 -11.40
C ARG A 276 25.47 -5.90 -10.63
N GLY A 277 24.76 -5.06 -11.40
CA GLY A 277 23.88 -4.01 -10.90
C GLY A 277 22.54 -4.52 -10.34
N TYR A 278 21.69 -3.57 -9.98
CA TYR A 278 20.30 -3.82 -9.56
C TYR A 278 19.41 -3.94 -10.80
N ILE A 279 19.33 -5.15 -11.36
CA ILE A 279 18.43 -5.54 -12.45
C ILE A 279 17.52 -6.65 -11.92
N ILE A 280 16.28 -6.74 -12.42
CA ILE A 280 15.27 -7.65 -11.86
C ILE A 280 15.72 -9.12 -11.76
N ASN A 281 16.54 -9.58 -12.70
CA ASN A 281 17.07 -10.95 -12.74
C ASN A 281 18.35 -11.17 -11.90
N ASN A 282 18.86 -10.14 -11.23
CA ASN A 282 20.06 -10.20 -10.39
C ASN A 282 19.80 -9.77 -8.94
N VAL A 283 18.54 -9.53 -8.58
CA VAL A 283 18.20 -9.04 -7.24
C VAL A 283 17.19 -9.96 -6.59
N VAL A 284 17.29 -10.07 -5.26
CA VAL A 284 16.33 -10.80 -4.44
C VAL A 284 16.01 -10.03 -3.16
N PRO A 285 14.79 -10.20 -2.60
CA PRO A 285 14.50 -9.70 -1.26
C PRO A 285 15.41 -10.36 -0.23
N SER A 286 16.00 -9.59 0.69
CA SER A 286 16.88 -10.13 1.73
C SER A 286 16.82 -9.32 3.03
N CYS A 287 16.65 -10.02 4.16
CA CYS A 287 16.76 -9.39 5.47
C CYS A 287 18.21 -8.95 5.73
N SER A 288 18.41 -7.99 6.64
CA SER A 288 19.74 -7.44 6.91
C SER A 288 20.74 -8.50 7.39
N THR A 289 20.26 -9.50 8.12
CA THR A 289 21.10 -10.58 8.65
C THR A 289 21.63 -11.46 7.53
N CYS A 290 20.76 -11.97 6.65
CA CYS A 290 21.18 -12.81 5.52
C CYS A 290 22.07 -12.06 4.55
N ASN A 291 21.71 -10.81 4.20
CA ASN A 291 22.52 -9.98 3.31
C ASN A 291 23.93 -9.75 3.89
N PHE A 292 24.02 -9.45 5.19
CA PHE A 292 25.30 -9.26 5.87
C PHE A 292 26.13 -10.55 5.93
N MET A 293 25.50 -11.70 6.22
CA MET A 293 26.19 -12.98 6.26
C MET A 293 26.68 -13.44 4.88
N LYS A 294 25.91 -13.17 3.83
CA LYS A 294 26.32 -13.45 2.45
C LYS A 294 27.48 -12.57 2.03
N SER A 295 27.42 -11.27 2.35
CA SER A 295 28.42 -10.28 1.92
C SER A 295 28.60 -10.33 0.39
N ASP A 296 29.77 -10.73 -0.07
CA ASP A 296 30.22 -10.85 -1.44
C ASP A 296 30.28 -12.31 -1.92
N LEU A 297 29.94 -13.27 -1.06
CA LEU A 297 29.86 -14.68 -1.45
C LEU A 297 28.80 -14.87 -2.54
N GLU A 298 29.10 -15.77 -3.47
CA GLU A 298 28.09 -16.32 -4.35
C GLU A 298 27.05 -17.08 -3.55
N ARG A 299 25.82 -17.12 -4.07
CA ARG A 299 24.67 -17.77 -3.40
C ARG A 299 25.00 -19.18 -2.92
N ASP A 300 25.61 -20.00 -3.77
CA ASP A 300 25.87 -21.40 -3.44
C ASP A 300 26.96 -21.53 -2.36
N ASP A 301 27.97 -20.66 -2.36
CA ASP A 301 28.99 -20.62 -1.33
C ASP A 301 28.44 -20.17 0.03
N PHE A 302 27.56 -19.17 0.01
CA PHE A 302 26.84 -18.72 1.20
C PHE A 302 25.99 -19.84 1.81
N LEU A 303 25.16 -20.50 0.99
CA LEU A 303 24.33 -21.61 1.46
C LEU A 303 25.17 -22.80 1.95
N ASN A 304 26.27 -23.11 1.27
CA ASN A 304 27.23 -24.12 1.73
C ASN A 304 27.85 -23.74 3.08
N HIS A 305 28.10 -22.45 3.32
CA HIS A 305 28.63 -21.97 4.60
C HIS A 305 27.60 -22.08 5.72
N ILE A 306 26.34 -21.70 5.48
CA ILE A 306 25.23 -21.92 6.43
C ILE A 306 25.12 -23.41 6.77
N CYS A 307 25.15 -24.28 5.77
CA CYS A 307 25.12 -25.74 5.99
C CYS A 307 26.28 -26.20 6.87
N LYS A 308 27.50 -25.66 6.71
CA LYS A 308 28.64 -25.99 7.58
C LYS A 308 28.39 -25.56 9.02
N ILE A 309 27.88 -24.34 9.25
CA ILE A 309 27.55 -23.82 10.59
C ILE A 309 26.45 -24.67 11.23
N TYR A 310 25.36 -24.91 10.51
CA TYR A 310 24.25 -25.74 10.97
C TYR A 310 24.72 -27.15 11.33
N LEU A 311 25.49 -27.82 10.47
CA LEU A 311 26.05 -29.13 10.78
C LEU A 311 27.04 -29.13 11.96
N HIS A 312 27.69 -27.99 12.23
CA HIS A 312 28.56 -27.81 13.38
C HIS A 312 27.78 -27.58 14.69
N SER A 313 26.60 -26.94 14.68
CA SER A 313 25.83 -26.73 15.92
C SER A 313 25.42 -28.06 16.56
N PHE A 314 25.13 -29.10 15.77
CA PHE A 314 24.90 -30.48 16.26
C PHE A 314 26.19 -31.24 16.63
N THR A 315 27.36 -30.58 16.71
CA THR A 315 28.63 -31.20 17.16
C THR A 315 28.97 -30.93 18.62
N ASN A 316 28.41 -29.89 19.24
CA ASN A 316 28.88 -29.39 20.55
C ASN A 316 28.05 -29.84 21.76
N GLU A 317 26.99 -30.63 21.60
CA GLU A 317 26.27 -31.27 22.72
C GLU A 317 26.87 -32.64 23.09
N ILE A 318 28.20 -32.75 23.17
CA ILE A 318 28.85 -33.88 23.85
C ILE A 318 29.94 -33.34 24.77
N LYS A 319 29.48 -32.74 25.86
CA LYS A 319 30.15 -32.75 27.16
C LYS A 319 29.08 -32.96 28.22
N ASP A 320 28.54 -34.18 28.26
CA ASP A 320 28.40 -34.95 29.49
C ASP A 320 27.70 -36.26 29.16
N GLY A 321 28.25 -37.33 29.71
CA GLY A 321 27.79 -38.67 29.45
C GLY A 321 26.37 -38.87 29.97
N SER A 322 25.42 -39.00 29.06
CA SER A 322 24.27 -39.88 29.28
C SER A 322 23.85 -40.46 27.94
N ALA A 323 23.75 -41.78 27.93
CA ALA A 323 23.30 -42.54 26.78
C ALA A 323 21.80 -42.35 26.56
N THR A 324 21.39 -42.25 25.30
CA THR A 324 20.11 -42.62 24.66
C THR A 324 20.10 -41.91 23.30
N GLU A 325 19.65 -42.40 22.16
CA GLU A 325 19.15 -43.67 21.64
C GLU A 325 19.26 -43.52 20.09
N GLU A 326 19.38 -44.63 19.37
CA GLU A 326 19.27 -44.85 17.91
C GLU A 326 19.68 -43.72 16.94
N LYS A 327 20.94 -43.74 16.50
CA LYS A 327 21.42 -42.93 15.37
C LYS A 327 20.94 -43.55 14.05
N GLY A 328 19.99 -42.90 13.38
CA GLY A 328 19.61 -43.20 12.00
C GLY A 328 20.79 -43.05 11.00
N SER A 329 20.56 -43.38 9.74
CA SER A 329 21.55 -43.40 8.65
C SER A 329 22.17 -42.05 8.28
N TYR A 330 21.80 -40.95 8.94
CA TYR A 330 22.30 -39.60 8.67
C TYR A 330 23.54 -39.28 9.53
N ILE A 331 24.69 -39.80 9.11
CA ILE A 331 25.97 -39.63 9.83
C ILE A 331 27.02 -38.86 9.02
N ARG A 332 28.01 -38.28 9.72
CA ARG A 332 29.05 -37.41 9.11
C ARG A 332 29.97 -38.17 8.15
N PRO A 333 30.51 -37.53 7.09
CA PRO A 333 31.44 -38.16 6.13
C PRO A 333 32.64 -38.86 6.78
N ARG A 334 33.23 -38.24 7.81
CA ARG A 334 34.34 -38.84 8.57
C ARG A 334 33.92 -40.09 9.33
N LYS A 335 32.68 -40.13 9.85
CA LYS A 335 32.15 -41.32 10.53
C LYS A 335 31.89 -42.45 9.52
N ILE A 336 31.39 -42.12 8.33
CA ILE A 336 31.24 -43.09 7.23
C ILE A 336 32.61 -43.65 6.83
N LEU A 337 33.62 -42.80 6.76
CA LEU A 337 34.99 -43.22 6.48
C LEU A 337 35.57 -44.12 7.59
N GLU A 338 35.28 -43.82 8.86
CA GLU A 338 35.61 -44.71 9.97
C GLU A 338 34.90 -46.06 9.86
N LEU A 339 33.62 -46.08 9.46
CA LEU A 339 32.89 -47.33 9.23
C LEU A 339 33.50 -48.14 8.07
N TYR A 340 33.96 -47.48 7.01
CA TYR A 340 34.73 -48.13 5.95
C TYR A 340 36.05 -48.71 6.48
N LYS A 341 36.86 -47.93 7.20
CA LYS A 341 38.11 -48.40 7.82
C LYS A 341 37.89 -49.58 8.77
N ASN A 342 36.78 -49.56 9.49
CA ASN A 342 36.40 -50.61 10.45
C ASN A 342 35.61 -51.76 9.81
N LYS A 343 35.50 -51.83 8.48
CA LYS A 343 34.76 -52.87 7.72
C LYS A 343 33.27 -52.98 8.07
N LYS A 344 32.66 -51.91 8.60
CA LYS A 344 31.24 -51.80 8.95
C LYS A 344 30.41 -51.04 7.91
N ILE A 345 30.97 -50.79 6.72
CA ILE A 345 30.29 -50.01 5.68
C ILE A 345 29.06 -50.74 5.10
N VAL A 346 29.08 -52.07 5.09
CA VAL A 346 27.94 -52.89 4.62
C VAL A 346 26.73 -52.69 5.52
N GLU A 347 26.91 -52.79 6.83
CA GLU A 347 25.87 -52.56 7.84
C GLU A 347 25.27 -51.16 7.70
N TYR A 348 26.11 -50.17 7.45
CA TYR A 348 25.68 -48.80 7.21
C TYR A 348 24.85 -48.64 5.93
N ILE A 349 25.26 -49.26 4.82
CA ILE A 349 24.49 -49.23 3.56
C ILE A 349 23.12 -49.89 3.75
N GLN A 350 23.03 -50.98 4.53
CA GLN A 350 21.74 -51.60 4.85
C GLN A 350 20.87 -50.70 5.71
N LEU A 351 21.45 -49.99 6.68
CA LEU A 351 20.74 -48.97 7.46
C LEU A 351 20.23 -47.83 6.56
N CYS A 352 21.04 -47.37 5.60
CA CYS A 352 20.63 -46.37 4.62
C CYS A 352 19.46 -46.84 3.73
N LYS A 353 19.43 -48.13 3.36
CA LYS A 353 18.31 -48.72 2.60
C LYS A 353 17.04 -48.79 3.46
N LYS A 354 17.16 -49.19 4.73
CA LYS A 354 16.06 -49.22 5.70
C LYS A 354 15.45 -47.82 5.90
N ASP A 355 16.28 -46.80 5.97
CA ASP A 355 15.88 -45.39 6.12
C ASP A 355 15.48 -44.72 4.80
N GLN A 356 15.31 -45.48 3.71
CA GLN A 356 14.82 -44.99 2.42
C GLN A 356 15.64 -43.83 1.81
N ARG A 357 16.97 -43.85 1.99
CA ARG A 357 17.89 -42.90 1.34
C ARG A 357 17.80 -43.04 -0.19
N SER A 358 18.14 -41.97 -0.92
CA SER A 358 17.95 -41.96 -2.39
C SER A 358 18.70 -43.09 -3.11
N ILE A 359 18.12 -43.65 -4.18
CA ILE A 359 18.73 -44.73 -4.97
C ILE A 359 20.12 -44.33 -5.47
N LEU A 360 20.28 -43.08 -5.95
CA LEU A 360 21.57 -42.53 -6.39
C LEU A 360 22.59 -42.40 -5.25
N PHE A 361 22.14 -42.15 -4.01
CA PHE A 361 23.02 -42.18 -2.85
C PHE A 361 23.49 -43.60 -2.57
N ILE A 362 22.58 -44.58 -2.56
CA ILE A 362 22.90 -45.99 -2.32
C ILE A 362 23.88 -46.54 -3.37
N GLU A 363 23.63 -46.33 -4.66
CA GLU A 363 24.52 -46.77 -5.75
C GLU A 363 25.94 -46.21 -5.60
N LYS A 364 26.06 -44.95 -5.16
CA LYS A 364 27.37 -44.32 -4.93
C LYS A 364 28.04 -44.87 -3.69
N MET A 365 27.28 -45.14 -2.64
CA MET A 365 27.78 -45.73 -1.40
C MET A 365 28.25 -47.18 -1.60
N GLU A 366 27.61 -47.95 -2.47
CA GLU A 366 28.03 -49.32 -2.84
C GLU A 366 29.42 -49.37 -3.49
N LYS A 367 29.92 -48.26 -4.04
CA LYS A 367 31.32 -48.18 -4.51
C LYS A 367 32.33 -48.33 -3.37
N LEU A 368 31.94 -48.02 -2.13
CA LEU A 368 32.77 -48.21 -0.93
C LEU A 368 32.82 -49.68 -0.47
N LEU A 369 32.16 -50.61 -1.17
CA LEU A 369 32.32 -52.03 -0.92
C LEU A 369 33.67 -52.56 -1.42
N ASN A 370 34.37 -51.81 -2.30
CA ASN A 370 35.72 -52.15 -2.72
C ASN A 370 36.73 -51.86 -1.60
N PRO A 371 37.38 -52.89 -1.02
CA PRO A 371 38.29 -52.72 0.12
C PRO A 371 39.64 -52.09 -0.25
N SER A 372 39.96 -52.00 -1.54
CA SER A 372 41.26 -51.51 -2.05
C SER A 372 41.27 -50.00 -2.31
N LEU A 373 40.23 -49.27 -1.91
CA LEU A 373 40.15 -47.82 -2.13
C LEU A 373 41.04 -47.06 -1.14
N ARG A 374 41.74 -46.04 -1.65
CA ARG A 374 42.50 -45.10 -0.82
C ARG A 374 41.54 -44.17 -0.08
N GLU A 375 42.00 -43.66 1.05
CA GLU A 375 41.20 -42.76 1.90
C GLU A 375 40.66 -41.53 1.16
N SER A 376 41.47 -40.94 0.26
CA SER A 376 41.06 -39.81 -0.59
C SER A 376 39.91 -40.17 -1.53
N ASP A 377 39.94 -41.38 -2.08
CA ASP A 377 38.97 -41.88 -3.04
C ASP A 377 37.66 -42.21 -2.32
N CYS A 378 37.73 -42.83 -1.13
CA CYS A 378 36.58 -43.05 -0.26
C CYS A 378 35.90 -41.73 0.14
N LEU A 379 36.68 -40.73 0.59
CA LEU A 379 36.14 -39.43 0.94
C LEU A 379 35.48 -38.72 -0.26
N SER A 380 36.05 -38.86 -1.46
CA SER A 380 35.47 -38.32 -2.69
C SER A 380 34.13 -38.97 -3.01
N ILE A 381 34.05 -40.31 -2.91
CA ILE A 381 32.83 -41.08 -3.11
C ILE A 381 31.76 -40.68 -2.09
N ILE A 382 32.12 -40.60 -0.80
CA ILE A 382 31.21 -40.23 0.29
C ILE A 382 30.65 -38.82 0.08
N LYS A 383 31.51 -37.83 -0.22
CA LYS A 383 31.07 -36.44 -0.47
C LYS A 383 30.14 -36.36 -1.69
N THR A 384 30.45 -37.10 -2.73
CA THR A 384 29.66 -37.14 -3.97
C THR A 384 28.32 -37.85 -3.78
N ALA A 385 28.27 -38.88 -2.94
CA ALA A 385 27.05 -39.55 -2.54
C ALA A 385 26.15 -38.59 -1.74
N LEU A 386 26.69 -37.98 -0.67
CA LEU A 386 25.93 -37.07 0.20
C LEU A 386 25.35 -35.86 -0.54
N ARG A 387 26.09 -35.30 -1.51
CA ARG A 387 25.57 -34.24 -2.38
C ARG A 387 24.40 -34.70 -3.24
N SER A 388 24.49 -35.90 -3.82
CA SER A 388 23.38 -36.45 -4.60
C SER A 388 22.16 -36.75 -3.75
N ASP A 389 22.37 -37.15 -2.50
CA ASP A 389 21.28 -37.38 -1.55
C ASP A 389 20.59 -36.08 -1.14
N ALA A 390 21.37 -35.07 -0.76
CA ALA A 390 20.86 -33.73 -0.45
C ALA A 390 20.07 -33.14 -1.63
N ASN A 391 20.60 -33.25 -2.85
CA ASN A 391 19.93 -32.79 -4.07
C ASN A 391 18.65 -33.59 -4.41
N SER A 392 18.53 -34.82 -3.90
CA SER A 392 17.31 -35.63 -4.04
C SER A 392 16.28 -35.32 -2.95
N ILE A 393 16.68 -34.64 -1.87
CA ILE A 393 15.85 -34.24 -0.71
C ILE A 393 15.32 -32.79 -0.86
N VAL A 394 15.83 -31.98 -1.81
CA VAL A 394 15.30 -30.61 -2.01
C VAL A 394 13.86 -30.66 -2.54
N LEU A 395 12.90 -30.41 -1.64
CA LEU A 395 11.47 -30.35 -1.87
C LEU A 395 11.03 -28.91 -2.12
N THR A 396 10.06 -28.71 -3.02
CA THR A 396 9.29 -27.45 -3.14
C THR A 396 8.32 -27.31 -1.97
N ASN A 397 7.71 -26.12 -1.81
CA ASN A 397 6.74 -25.79 -0.75
C ASN A 397 5.47 -26.70 -0.70
N LYS A 398 5.34 -27.68 -1.60
CA LYS A 398 4.27 -28.70 -1.64
C LYS A 398 4.76 -30.12 -1.34
N ASN A 399 5.98 -30.32 -0.83
CA ASN A 399 6.60 -31.64 -0.65
C ASN A 399 6.84 -32.41 -1.97
N GLU A 400 7.14 -31.72 -3.08
CA GLU A 400 7.42 -32.33 -4.38
C GLU A 400 8.89 -32.10 -4.81
N ARG A 401 9.49 -33.07 -5.50
CA ARG A 401 10.92 -33.03 -5.90
C ARG A 401 11.22 -31.87 -6.86
N GLN A 402 12.31 -31.12 -6.69
CA GLN A 402 12.71 -30.07 -7.64
C GLN A 402 13.35 -30.58 -8.95
N ARG A 403 13.82 -31.84 -8.99
CA ARG A 403 14.47 -32.44 -10.16
C ARG A 403 14.25 -33.94 -10.18
N ILE A 404 14.01 -34.49 -11.37
CA ILE A 404 13.91 -35.94 -11.59
C ILE A 404 15.17 -36.41 -12.33
N PRO A 405 15.93 -37.38 -11.78
CA PRO A 405 16.99 -38.05 -12.51
C PRO A 405 16.48 -38.66 -13.82
N ARG A 406 17.17 -38.40 -14.94
CA ARG A 406 16.80 -38.98 -16.25
C ARG A 406 16.78 -40.50 -16.23
N LYS A 407 17.67 -41.13 -15.46
CA LYS A 407 17.74 -42.59 -15.30
C LYS A 407 16.48 -43.15 -14.64
N GLU A 408 15.91 -42.45 -13.66
CA GLU A 408 14.66 -42.85 -13.00
C GLU A 408 13.47 -42.80 -13.96
N LEU A 409 13.38 -41.75 -14.78
CA LEU A 409 12.39 -41.68 -15.86
C LEU A 409 12.59 -42.81 -16.89
N PHE A 410 13.84 -43.07 -17.28
CA PHE A 410 14.18 -44.15 -18.20
C PHE A 410 13.76 -45.53 -17.67
N GLU A 411 14.00 -45.81 -16.38
CA GLU A 411 13.63 -47.05 -15.71
C GLU A 411 12.12 -47.29 -15.70
N TYR A 412 11.29 -46.24 -15.59
CA TYR A 412 9.84 -46.41 -15.71
C TYR A 412 9.43 -46.92 -17.11
N LEU A 413 10.09 -46.49 -18.18
CA LEU A 413 9.83 -47.00 -19.53
C LEU A 413 10.38 -48.42 -19.71
N GLU A 414 11.57 -48.72 -19.18
CA GLU A 414 12.12 -50.09 -19.20
C GLU A 414 11.23 -51.10 -18.48
N ASN A 415 10.62 -50.70 -17.38
CA ASN A 415 9.71 -51.53 -16.60
C ASN A 415 8.24 -51.45 -17.08
N ASN A 416 7.98 -50.84 -18.24
CA ASN A 416 6.64 -50.67 -18.81
C ASN A 416 5.61 -50.01 -17.86
N LYS A 417 6.05 -48.94 -17.17
CA LYS A 417 5.24 -48.13 -16.23
C LYS A 417 5.07 -46.68 -16.73
N PRO A 418 4.44 -46.45 -17.89
CA PRO A 418 4.29 -45.11 -18.46
C PRO A 418 3.45 -44.16 -17.61
N ASN A 419 2.47 -44.66 -16.83
CA ASN A 419 1.64 -43.79 -15.99
C ASN A 419 2.41 -43.21 -14.79
N GLU A 420 3.32 -44.00 -14.18
CA GLU A 420 4.19 -43.51 -13.10
C GLU A 420 5.23 -42.53 -13.63
N PHE A 421 5.75 -42.77 -14.84
CA PHE A 421 6.58 -41.81 -15.55
C PHE A 421 5.89 -40.44 -15.68
N ILE A 422 4.66 -40.43 -16.20
CA ILE A 422 3.89 -39.21 -16.44
C ILE A 422 3.64 -38.50 -15.11
N LYS A 423 3.14 -39.22 -14.11
CA LYS A 423 2.82 -38.67 -12.78
C LYS A 423 4.04 -38.01 -12.13
N VAL A 424 5.18 -38.71 -12.13
CA VAL A 424 6.42 -38.18 -11.56
C VAL A 424 6.91 -36.97 -12.35
N TYR A 425 6.87 -37.01 -13.68
CA TYR A 425 7.25 -35.89 -14.52
C TYR A 425 6.40 -34.64 -14.29
N GLU A 426 5.07 -34.78 -14.33
CA GLU A 426 4.13 -33.68 -14.16
C GLU A 426 4.16 -33.09 -12.74
N SER A 427 4.45 -33.90 -11.71
CA SER A 427 4.62 -33.39 -10.34
C SER A 427 5.79 -32.41 -10.19
N VAL A 428 6.80 -32.50 -11.06
CA VAL A 428 7.98 -31.63 -11.01
C VAL A 428 7.90 -30.51 -12.04
N HIS A 429 7.19 -30.74 -13.14
CA HIS A 429 7.26 -29.90 -14.32
C HIS A 429 5.93 -29.27 -14.75
N GLY A 430 4.84 -29.57 -14.03
CA GLY A 430 3.48 -29.18 -14.39
C GLY A 430 2.91 -30.06 -15.52
N ILE A 431 1.59 -29.99 -15.69
CA ILE A 431 0.87 -30.70 -16.75
C ILE A 431 1.13 -29.98 -18.08
N VAL A 432 1.56 -30.72 -19.10
CA VAL A 432 1.83 -30.18 -20.45
C VAL A 432 1.00 -30.93 -21.47
N GLU A 433 0.17 -30.21 -22.22
CA GLU A 433 -0.76 -30.81 -23.18
C GLU A 433 -0.03 -31.69 -24.21
N GLY A 434 -0.48 -32.95 -24.34
CA GLY A 434 0.04 -33.96 -25.27
C GLY A 434 1.21 -34.80 -24.75
N PHE A 435 1.81 -34.44 -23.61
CA PHE A 435 2.94 -35.17 -23.05
C PHE A 435 2.57 -36.60 -22.66
N ASP A 436 1.43 -36.79 -22.01
CA ASP A 436 0.93 -38.09 -21.57
C ASP A 436 0.70 -39.06 -22.74
N LYS A 437 0.19 -38.54 -23.86
CA LYS A 437 -0.04 -39.30 -25.09
C LYS A 437 1.27 -39.76 -25.71
N ASP A 438 2.23 -38.86 -25.87
CA ASP A 438 3.53 -39.17 -26.46
C ASP A 438 4.35 -40.15 -25.60
N VAL A 439 4.25 -40.06 -24.26
CA VAL A 439 4.88 -41.04 -23.35
C VAL A 439 4.25 -42.42 -23.52
N LYS A 440 2.92 -42.52 -23.61
CA LYS A 440 2.22 -43.79 -23.82
C LYS A 440 2.54 -44.40 -25.19
N GLU A 441 2.61 -43.58 -26.24
CA GLU A 441 3.02 -44.03 -27.58
C GLU A 441 4.47 -44.56 -27.58
N LEU A 442 5.40 -43.83 -26.93
CA LEU A 442 6.78 -44.27 -26.80
C LEU A 442 6.91 -45.58 -26.02
N ALA A 443 6.10 -45.77 -24.96
CA ALA A 443 6.11 -47.00 -24.18
C ALA A 443 5.68 -48.24 -25.01
N VAL A 444 4.72 -48.07 -25.92
CA VAL A 444 4.25 -49.15 -26.81
C VAL A 444 5.35 -49.63 -27.77
N CYS A 445 6.17 -48.71 -28.29
CA CYS A 445 7.24 -49.02 -29.22
C CYS A 445 8.63 -49.14 -28.56
N TRP A 446 8.73 -49.06 -27.23
CA TRP A 446 9.99 -48.92 -26.48
C TRP A 446 11.03 -50.00 -26.78
N ASN A 447 10.61 -51.26 -26.94
CA ASN A 447 11.50 -52.38 -27.24
C ASN A 447 11.84 -52.51 -28.73
N LYS A 448 11.26 -51.66 -29.58
CA LYS A 448 11.46 -51.65 -31.04
C LYS A 448 12.10 -50.36 -31.55
N CYS A 449 12.40 -49.40 -30.67
CA CYS A 449 13.01 -48.12 -31.00
C CYS A 449 14.44 -47.98 -30.44
N GLU A 450 15.18 -46.99 -30.94
CA GLU A 450 16.45 -46.57 -30.34
C GLU A 450 16.18 -45.79 -29.04
N LYS A 451 16.11 -46.53 -27.93
CA LYS A 451 15.63 -46.08 -26.60
C LYS A 451 16.19 -44.72 -26.17
N ASP A 452 17.51 -44.55 -26.17
CA ASP A 452 18.16 -43.30 -25.75
C ASP A 452 17.81 -42.11 -26.65
N ILE A 453 17.70 -42.34 -27.96
CA ILE A 453 17.44 -41.29 -28.95
C ILE A 453 15.98 -40.82 -28.83
N GLU A 454 15.03 -41.74 -28.81
CA GLU A 454 13.60 -41.41 -28.71
C GLU A 454 13.22 -40.84 -27.34
N PHE A 455 13.83 -41.35 -26.26
CA PHE A 455 13.68 -40.78 -24.93
C PHE A 455 14.19 -39.33 -24.84
N ASN A 456 15.36 -39.04 -25.41
CA ASN A 456 15.90 -37.68 -25.42
C ASN A 456 15.08 -36.74 -26.30
N LYS A 457 14.61 -37.19 -27.47
CA LYS A 457 13.70 -36.41 -28.33
C LYS A 457 12.42 -36.02 -27.60
N LEU A 458 11.81 -36.96 -26.88
CA LEU A 458 10.62 -36.71 -26.07
C LEU A 458 10.89 -35.63 -25.00
N LEU A 459 11.94 -35.78 -24.20
CA LEU A 459 12.25 -34.82 -23.15
C LEU A 459 12.58 -33.43 -23.69
N ILE A 460 13.32 -33.33 -24.81
CA ILE A 460 13.68 -32.05 -25.44
C ILE A 460 12.45 -31.37 -26.04
N LYS A 461 11.57 -32.12 -26.71
CA LYS A 461 10.31 -31.62 -27.29
C LYS A 461 9.49 -30.90 -26.22
N TYR A 462 9.29 -31.53 -25.06
CA TYR A 462 8.47 -30.98 -23.98
C TYR A 462 9.22 -30.00 -23.07
N GLN A 463 10.55 -30.01 -23.07
CA GLN A 463 11.34 -28.93 -22.49
C GLN A 463 11.18 -27.63 -23.29
N ASN A 464 11.17 -27.71 -24.63
CA ASN A 464 11.01 -26.54 -25.50
C ASN A 464 9.56 -26.04 -25.51
N LYS A 465 8.57 -26.94 -25.51
CA LYS A 465 7.14 -26.57 -25.47
C LYS A 465 6.80 -25.77 -24.20
N ARG A 466 7.38 -26.15 -23.04
CA ARG A 466 7.24 -25.42 -21.77
C ARG A 466 7.93 -24.06 -21.73
N LYS A 467 8.93 -23.80 -22.57
CA LYS A 467 9.59 -22.49 -22.65
C LYS A 467 8.79 -21.48 -23.48
N ASN A 468 7.86 -21.96 -24.30
CA ASN A 468 7.06 -21.17 -25.23
C ASN A 468 5.60 -21.03 -24.78
N GLN A 469 5.25 -21.57 -23.61
CA GLN A 469 4.01 -21.36 -22.86
C GLN A 469 4.34 -20.46 -21.67
#